data_AF-A0AAP0LR22-F1
#
_entry.id   AF-A0AAP0LR22-F1
#
_cell.length_a   1.000
_cell.length_b   1.000
_cell.length_c   1.000
_cell.angle_alpha   90.00
_cell.angle_beta   90.00
_cell.angle_gamma   90.00
#
_symmetry.space_group_name_H-M   'P 1'
#
loop_
_entity.id
_entity.type
_entity.pdbx_description
1 polymer ?
#
loop_
_entity_poly.entity_id
_entity_poly.type
_entity_poly.pdbx_seq_one_letter_code
_entity_poly.pdbx_strand_id
1 'polypeptide(L)'
;MKEEMGKERQYWLLKTEPGEWSWEDQAANGGVTKWDGVKNKQAQKNMKAMRLNELCFFYHSGARSRRVVGVVSVLREWYEESGNGAGAGAVDVKEVGMMRRAVDLKEMKRDQELKGWALFRQPRLSVVNVEKKVWDRVCDLGEGDEFWHMMKVLRLSTNDRVELFNGKGGLIEGCIQRIDRTGLDVVALEDLKLVLPQHTQWNVFAAFGTLKGGRADWLVEKCTELGAQSVTPLLTERSPSISENRMIPSVSSMRGCLKLFVFLLSYILFTVDATLLGQRLHEMVLNPPMKIDGLLPLVSQSKLAFVAIAEATPLVTALSSSRNESSGLIIVGPEGDFTEKEVNKIVEAGATAVGLGPHRLRVETATIALLATLMLCSDSQQMPIP
;
A
#
# COMPACT_ATOMS: atom_id res chain seq x y z
N MET A 1 -18.23 6.09 36.54
CA MET A 1 -18.44 4.95 35.63
C MET A 1 -17.11 4.59 34.99
N LYS A 2 -16.32 3.76 35.67
CA LYS A 2 -15.16 3.08 35.10
C LYS A 2 -15.61 1.65 34.87
N GLU A 3 -15.94 1.29 33.63
CA GLU A 3 -15.97 -0.08 33.10
C GLU A 3 -16.64 -0.05 31.72
N GLU A 4 -15.84 0.20 30.69
CA GLU A 4 -15.95 -0.41 29.35
C GLU A 4 -14.68 -0.01 28.58
N MET A 5 -13.52 -0.39 29.13
CA MET A 5 -12.31 -0.41 28.31
C MET A 5 -12.51 -1.50 27.26
N GLY A 6 -12.62 -1.05 26.01
CA GLY A 6 -13.18 -1.77 24.88
C GLY A 6 -12.64 -3.19 24.71
N LYS A 7 -13.56 -4.15 24.70
CA LYS A 7 -13.29 -5.51 24.27
C LYS A 7 -12.86 -5.46 22.80
N GLU A 8 -11.72 -6.07 22.49
CA GLU A 8 -11.16 -6.07 21.13
C GLU A 8 -12.14 -6.76 20.16
N ARG A 9 -12.55 -6.03 19.12
CA ARG A 9 -13.56 -6.46 18.13
C ARG A 9 -13.13 -7.76 17.48
N GLN A 10 -14.01 -8.77 17.47
CA GLN A 10 -13.73 -10.05 16.82
C GLN A 10 -14.07 -9.98 15.32
N TYR A 11 -13.38 -10.82 14.55
CA TYR A 11 -13.63 -11.00 13.13
C TYR A 11 -13.96 -12.45 12.84
N TRP A 12 -14.73 -12.65 11.78
CA TRP A 12 -15.24 -13.97 11.43
C TRP A 12 -15.11 -14.23 9.93
N LEU A 13 -15.32 -15.48 9.54
CA LEU A 13 -15.45 -15.90 8.16
C LEU A 13 -16.64 -16.84 8.05
N LEU A 14 -17.50 -16.56 7.08
CA LEU A 14 -18.73 -17.28 6.78
C LEU A 14 -18.60 -17.95 5.42
N LYS A 15 -18.76 -19.27 5.37
CA LYS A 15 -18.66 -20.06 4.13
C LYS A 15 -20.03 -20.39 3.56
N THR A 16 -20.17 -20.19 2.27
CA THR A 16 -21.32 -20.61 1.49
C THR A 16 -20.87 -21.11 0.12
N GLU A 17 -21.50 -22.12 -0.44
CA GLU A 17 -21.27 -22.47 -1.83
C GLU A 17 -22.03 -21.49 -2.75
N PRO A 18 -21.43 -20.98 -3.84
CA PRO A 18 -22.09 -20.02 -4.72
C PRO A 18 -23.42 -20.53 -5.32
N GLY A 19 -23.60 -21.84 -5.42
CA GLY A 19 -24.87 -22.43 -5.87
C GLY A 19 -25.97 -22.45 -4.80
N GLU A 20 -25.62 -22.31 -3.52
CA GLU A 20 -26.57 -22.19 -2.41
C GLU A 20 -26.86 -20.71 -2.08
N TRP A 21 -25.81 -19.90 -1.95
CA TRP A 21 -25.92 -18.45 -1.74
C TRP A 21 -24.66 -17.73 -2.24
N SER A 22 -24.77 -16.99 -3.33
CA SER A 22 -23.68 -16.22 -3.94
C SER A 22 -23.57 -14.80 -3.39
N TRP A 23 -22.56 -14.05 -3.83
CA TRP A 23 -22.46 -12.63 -3.45
C TRP A 23 -23.52 -11.80 -4.19
N GLU A 24 -23.84 -12.20 -5.40
CA GLU A 24 -24.88 -11.61 -6.24
C GLU A 24 -26.25 -11.79 -5.58
N ASP A 25 -26.53 -12.96 -4.99
CA ASP A 25 -27.75 -13.20 -4.22
C ASP A 25 -27.81 -12.32 -2.96
N GLN A 26 -26.68 -12.18 -2.25
CA GLN A 26 -26.55 -11.30 -1.09
C GLN A 26 -26.93 -9.85 -1.45
N ALA A 27 -26.35 -9.33 -2.53
CA ALA A 27 -26.59 -7.97 -3.00
C ALA A 27 -28.04 -7.79 -3.48
N ALA A 28 -28.57 -8.75 -4.23
CA ALA A 28 -29.95 -8.73 -4.73
C ALA A 28 -31.01 -8.78 -3.61
N ASN A 29 -30.69 -9.44 -2.48
CA ASN A 29 -31.59 -9.55 -1.33
C ASN A 29 -31.55 -8.33 -0.38
N GLY A 30 -31.37 -7.13 -0.94
CA GLY A 30 -31.23 -5.88 -0.16
C GLY A 30 -30.00 -5.86 0.75
N GLY A 31 -29.00 -6.70 0.44
CA GLY A 31 -27.79 -6.85 1.22
C GLY A 31 -27.98 -7.59 2.53
N VAL A 32 -29.16 -8.12 2.91
CA VAL A 32 -29.38 -8.79 4.21
C VAL A 32 -29.60 -10.28 4.01
N THR A 33 -28.94 -11.12 4.80
CA THR A 33 -29.17 -12.57 4.77
C THR A 33 -29.19 -13.17 6.16
N LYS A 34 -30.15 -14.05 6.37
CA LYS A 34 -30.21 -14.94 7.52
C LYS A 34 -29.21 -16.07 7.34
N TRP A 35 -28.19 -16.11 8.19
CA TRP A 35 -27.16 -17.14 8.18
C TRP A 35 -27.60 -18.29 9.09
N ASP A 36 -28.26 -19.29 8.51
CA ASP A 36 -28.84 -20.45 9.20
C ASP A 36 -28.25 -21.78 8.67
N GLY A 37 -28.91 -22.92 8.94
CA GLY A 37 -28.51 -24.23 8.41
C GLY A 37 -27.22 -24.83 8.99
N VAL A 38 -26.55 -24.13 9.90
CA VAL A 38 -25.26 -24.55 10.49
C VAL A 38 -25.48 -25.65 11.54
N LYS A 39 -25.17 -26.90 11.17
CA LYS A 39 -25.29 -28.08 12.06
C LYS A 39 -24.05 -28.35 12.92
N ASN A 40 -22.89 -27.82 12.54
CA ASN A 40 -21.65 -28.08 13.28
C ASN A 40 -21.63 -27.29 14.60
N LYS A 41 -21.52 -27.99 15.75
CA LYS A 41 -21.55 -27.38 17.09
C LYS A 41 -20.49 -26.30 17.31
N GLN A 42 -19.28 -26.46 16.75
CA GLN A 42 -18.23 -25.44 16.87
C GLN A 42 -18.56 -24.19 16.05
N ALA A 43 -19.11 -24.36 14.84
CA ALA A 43 -19.57 -23.24 14.03
C ALA A 43 -20.75 -22.51 14.69
N GLN A 44 -21.71 -23.25 15.28
CA GLN A 44 -22.79 -22.66 16.08
C GLN A 44 -22.24 -21.90 17.30
N LYS A 45 -21.23 -22.42 17.99
CA LYS A 45 -20.55 -21.72 19.10
C LYS A 45 -19.92 -20.41 18.62
N ASN A 46 -19.31 -20.41 17.44
CA ASN A 46 -18.74 -19.20 16.83
C ASN A 46 -19.86 -18.18 16.51
N MET A 47 -20.98 -18.61 15.93
CA MET A 47 -22.13 -17.74 15.66
C MET A 47 -22.74 -17.16 16.94
N LYS A 48 -22.88 -17.96 18.00
CA LYS A 48 -23.33 -17.50 19.33
C LYS A 48 -22.39 -16.47 19.97
N ALA A 49 -21.12 -16.48 19.58
CA ALA A 49 -20.11 -15.53 20.08
C ALA A 49 -20.08 -14.22 19.28
N MET A 50 -20.71 -14.16 18.10
CA MET A 50 -20.80 -12.94 17.30
C MET A 50 -21.55 -11.84 18.04
N ARG A 51 -21.12 -10.60 17.85
CA ARG A 51 -21.76 -9.40 18.37
C ARG A 51 -22.16 -8.45 17.26
N LEU A 52 -23.13 -7.59 17.54
CA LEU A 52 -23.62 -6.60 16.59
C LEU A 52 -22.46 -5.78 15.97
N ASN A 53 -22.52 -5.56 14.66
CA ASN A 53 -21.52 -4.84 13.87
C ASN A 53 -20.11 -5.48 13.82
N GLU A 54 -19.92 -6.72 14.29
CA GLU A 54 -18.68 -7.46 13.99
C GLU A 54 -18.62 -7.84 12.52
N LEU A 55 -17.41 -7.91 11.97
CA LEU A 55 -17.19 -8.09 10.54
C LEU A 55 -16.87 -9.54 10.21
N CYS A 56 -17.42 -9.99 9.10
CA CYS A 56 -17.30 -11.35 8.62
C CYS A 56 -16.84 -11.34 7.16
N PHE A 57 -15.79 -12.09 6.83
CA PHE A 57 -15.49 -12.40 5.43
C PHE A 57 -16.59 -13.28 4.85
N PHE A 58 -17.14 -12.87 3.71
CA PHE A 58 -18.00 -13.70 2.89
C PHE A 58 -17.10 -14.56 1.99
N TYR A 59 -17.09 -15.86 2.26
CA TYR A 59 -16.20 -16.81 1.61
C TYR A 59 -17.01 -17.80 0.77
N HIS A 60 -16.69 -17.87 -0.52
CA HIS A 60 -17.24 -18.90 -1.39
C HIS A 60 -16.49 -20.23 -1.16
N SER A 61 -17.21 -21.26 -0.73
CA SER A 61 -16.78 -22.66 -0.71
C SER A 61 -17.11 -23.38 -2.02
N GLY A 62 -16.57 -24.58 -2.21
CA GLY A 62 -16.72 -25.36 -3.44
C GLY A 62 -15.43 -25.50 -4.24
N ALA A 63 -15.28 -26.59 -5.00
CA ALA A 63 -14.00 -26.97 -5.61
C ALA A 63 -13.37 -25.88 -6.50
N ARG A 64 -14.21 -25.09 -7.19
CA ARG A 64 -13.82 -24.07 -8.19
C ARG A 64 -13.86 -22.61 -7.67
N SER A 65 -14.38 -22.38 -6.49
CA SER A 65 -14.77 -21.04 -6.00
C SER A 65 -14.15 -20.64 -4.65
N ARG A 66 -13.19 -21.42 -4.12
CA ARG A 66 -12.52 -21.18 -2.83
C ARG A 66 -11.81 -19.83 -2.71
N ARG A 67 -12.54 -18.78 -2.30
CA ARG A 67 -12.02 -17.40 -2.19
C ARG A 67 -12.86 -16.54 -1.26
N VAL A 68 -12.24 -15.49 -0.70
CA VAL A 68 -12.97 -14.39 -0.04
C VAL A 68 -13.44 -13.42 -1.13
N VAL A 69 -14.74 -13.12 -1.17
CA VAL A 69 -15.35 -12.27 -2.20
C VAL A 69 -15.82 -10.92 -1.68
N GLY A 70 -16.11 -10.81 -0.38
CA GLY A 70 -16.65 -9.59 0.21
C GLY A 70 -16.65 -9.65 1.72
N VAL A 71 -17.23 -8.61 2.31
CA VAL A 71 -17.39 -8.45 3.75
C VAL A 71 -18.87 -8.24 4.06
N VAL A 72 -19.33 -8.87 5.14
CA VAL A 72 -20.64 -8.62 5.75
C VAL A 72 -20.45 -8.25 7.22
N SER A 73 -21.47 -7.66 7.82
CA SER A 73 -21.51 -7.28 9.24
C SER A 73 -22.65 -8.00 9.94
N VAL A 74 -22.49 -8.35 11.20
CA VAL A 74 -23.56 -8.92 12.02
C VAL A 74 -24.64 -7.86 12.24
N LEU A 75 -25.83 -8.10 11.69
CA LEU A 75 -27.02 -7.26 11.83
C LEU A 75 -27.90 -7.72 12.99
N ARG A 76 -27.96 -9.03 13.25
CA ARG A 76 -28.67 -9.61 14.39
C ARG A 76 -27.84 -10.71 15.02
N GLU A 77 -27.63 -10.61 16.32
CA GLU A 77 -26.95 -11.64 17.11
C GLU A 77 -27.76 -12.95 17.14
N TRP A 78 -27.14 -14.02 17.62
CA TRP A 78 -27.73 -15.35 17.59
C TRP A 78 -29.14 -15.39 18.20
N TYR A 79 -30.06 -16.02 17.47
CA TYR A 79 -31.39 -16.34 17.97
C TYR A 79 -31.76 -17.78 17.58
N GLU A 80 -32.58 -18.41 18.42
CA GLU A 80 -33.05 -19.78 18.18
C GLU A 80 -34.29 -19.78 17.29
N GLU A 81 -34.39 -20.79 16.43
CA GLU A 81 -35.54 -20.96 15.55
C GLU A 81 -36.60 -21.84 16.19
N SER A 82 -37.81 -21.31 16.31
CA SER A 82 -38.99 -22.09 16.66
C SER A 82 -39.45 -22.92 15.45
N GLY A 83 -38.98 -24.17 15.35
CA GLY A 83 -39.53 -25.15 14.40
C GLY A 83 -38.58 -26.24 13.89
N ASN A 84 -37.26 -25.99 13.88
CA ASN A 84 -36.26 -26.90 13.29
C ASN A 84 -35.46 -27.68 14.33
N GLY A 85 -36.14 -28.40 15.23
CA GLY A 85 -35.49 -29.21 16.26
C GLY A 85 -34.72 -28.40 17.32
N ALA A 86 -34.51 -28.99 18.50
CA ALA A 86 -33.83 -28.30 19.60
C ALA A 86 -32.38 -27.91 19.21
N GLY A 87 -32.07 -26.60 19.23
CA GLY A 87 -30.71 -26.08 19.05
C GLY A 87 -30.36 -25.56 17.65
N ALA A 88 -31.31 -25.47 16.71
CA ALA A 88 -31.14 -24.70 15.48
C ALA A 88 -31.31 -23.20 15.74
N GLY A 89 -30.46 -22.39 15.10
CA GLY A 89 -30.52 -20.94 15.22
C GLY A 89 -29.68 -20.26 14.15
N ALA A 90 -29.79 -18.94 14.11
CA ALA A 90 -29.25 -18.13 13.04
C ALA A 90 -28.68 -16.81 13.58
N VAL A 91 -27.85 -16.18 12.76
CA VAL A 91 -27.50 -14.75 12.88
C VAL A 91 -27.93 -14.07 11.58
N ASP A 92 -28.35 -12.82 11.64
CA ASP A 92 -28.57 -12.05 10.41
C ASP A 92 -27.31 -11.26 10.10
N VAL A 93 -26.87 -11.29 8.85
CA VAL A 93 -25.72 -10.53 8.36
C VAL A 93 -26.14 -9.58 7.26
N LYS A 94 -25.47 -8.44 7.17
CA LYS A 94 -25.71 -7.44 6.14
C LYS A 94 -24.44 -7.08 5.40
N GLU A 95 -24.52 -7.03 4.08
CA GLU A 95 -23.50 -6.63 3.12
C GLU A 95 -22.81 -5.35 3.57
N VAL A 96 -21.49 -5.42 3.68
CA VAL A 96 -20.64 -4.27 3.98
C VAL A 96 -19.99 -3.80 2.69
N GLY A 97 -19.52 -4.71 1.84
CA GLY A 97 -19.05 -4.39 0.50
C GLY A 97 -18.26 -5.53 -0.13
N MET A 98 -18.15 -5.51 -1.45
CA MET A 98 -17.38 -6.48 -2.22
C MET A 98 -15.88 -6.19 -2.11
N MET A 99 -15.04 -7.23 -2.11
CA MET A 99 -13.59 -7.05 -2.24
C MET A 99 -13.28 -6.53 -3.65
N ARG A 100 -12.38 -5.53 -3.78
CA ARG A 100 -11.92 -5.05 -5.10
C ARG A 100 -11.34 -6.20 -5.93
N ARG A 101 -10.59 -7.09 -5.27
CA ARG A 101 -10.13 -8.36 -5.84
C ARG A 101 -10.49 -9.50 -4.89
N ALA A 102 -11.14 -10.54 -5.41
CA ALA A 102 -11.38 -11.74 -4.63
C ALA A 102 -10.05 -12.42 -4.26
N VAL A 103 -9.92 -12.85 -3.00
CA VAL A 103 -8.67 -13.43 -2.49
C VAL A 103 -8.77 -14.95 -2.47
N ASP A 104 -8.06 -15.62 -3.37
CA ASP A 104 -8.13 -17.07 -3.53
C ASP A 104 -7.46 -17.83 -2.37
N LEU A 105 -8.01 -19.00 -2.03
CA LEU A 105 -7.43 -19.87 -1.00
C LEU A 105 -5.98 -20.30 -1.34
N LYS A 106 -5.67 -20.48 -2.63
CA LYS A 106 -4.30 -20.81 -3.07
C LYS A 106 -3.32 -19.67 -2.79
N GLU A 107 -3.77 -18.44 -2.93
CA GLU A 107 -2.98 -17.24 -2.60
C GLU A 107 -2.81 -17.14 -1.08
N MET A 108 -3.90 -17.24 -0.32
CA MET A 108 -3.85 -17.17 1.15
C MET A 108 -2.96 -18.26 1.77
N LYS A 109 -2.91 -19.46 1.18
CA LYS A 109 -2.04 -20.55 1.66
C LYS A 109 -0.56 -20.34 1.38
N ARG A 110 -0.19 -19.56 0.36
CA ARG A 110 1.21 -19.27 0.02
C ARG A 110 1.77 -18.16 0.92
N ASP A 111 0.89 -17.31 1.44
CA ASP A 111 1.25 -16.22 2.34
C ASP A 111 1.76 -16.75 3.70
N GLN A 112 2.95 -16.31 4.09
CA GLN A 112 3.61 -16.76 5.32
C GLN A 112 2.94 -16.19 6.57
N GLU A 113 2.30 -15.02 6.48
CA GLU A 113 1.66 -14.36 7.62
C GLU A 113 0.30 -14.97 7.97
N LEU A 114 -0.31 -15.70 7.04
CA LEU A 114 -1.57 -16.42 7.23
C LEU A 114 -1.37 -17.86 7.73
N LYS A 115 -0.12 -18.28 7.94
CA LYS A 115 0.19 -19.63 8.45
C LYS A 115 -0.50 -19.90 9.77
N GLY A 116 -1.03 -21.11 9.92
CA GLY A 116 -1.71 -21.53 11.15
C GLY A 116 -3.15 -21.06 11.28
N TRP A 117 -3.68 -20.26 10.35
CA TRP A 117 -5.08 -19.85 10.39
C TRP A 117 -6.03 -21.06 10.41
N ALA A 118 -7.06 -20.98 11.26
CA ALA A 118 -8.03 -22.04 11.49
C ALA A 118 -8.73 -22.51 10.19
N LEU A 119 -8.91 -21.62 9.21
CA LEU A 119 -9.45 -21.96 7.89
C LEU A 119 -8.67 -23.09 7.21
N PHE A 120 -7.34 -23.11 7.35
CA PHE A 120 -6.47 -24.09 6.68
C PHE A 120 -6.41 -25.42 7.44
N ARG A 121 -6.47 -25.35 8.78
CA ARG A 121 -6.47 -26.52 9.66
C ARG A 121 -7.81 -27.25 9.69
N GLN A 122 -8.90 -26.51 9.55
CA GLN A 122 -10.29 -27.01 9.65
C GLN A 122 -11.11 -26.61 8.42
N PRO A 123 -10.82 -27.17 7.22
CA PRO A 123 -11.45 -26.74 5.98
C PRO A 123 -12.97 -26.97 5.94
N ARG A 124 -13.47 -27.96 6.70
CA ARG A 124 -14.90 -28.30 6.80
C ARG A 124 -15.69 -27.42 7.77
N LEU A 125 -15.04 -26.57 8.55
CA LEU A 125 -15.73 -25.66 9.48
C LEU A 125 -16.31 -24.48 8.68
N SER A 126 -17.63 -24.29 8.72
CA SER A 126 -18.36 -23.28 7.91
C SER A 126 -18.28 -21.87 8.46
N VAL A 127 -18.14 -21.71 9.79
CA VAL A 127 -17.99 -20.42 10.47
C VAL A 127 -16.71 -20.45 11.27
N VAL A 128 -15.78 -19.54 10.98
CA VAL A 128 -14.41 -19.57 11.53
C VAL A 128 -14.11 -18.22 12.17
N ASN A 129 -13.48 -18.21 13.35
CA ASN A 129 -12.91 -16.99 13.92
C ASN A 129 -11.68 -16.55 13.10
N VAL A 130 -11.53 -15.25 12.95
CA VAL A 130 -10.42 -14.63 12.23
C VAL A 130 -9.68 -13.72 13.19
N GLU A 131 -8.43 -14.07 13.47
CA GLU A 131 -7.54 -13.21 14.25
C GLU A 131 -7.33 -11.87 13.51
N LYS A 132 -7.22 -10.77 14.25
CA LYS A 132 -7.06 -9.43 13.66
C LYS A 132 -5.92 -9.36 12.64
N LYS A 133 -4.77 -9.98 12.93
CA LYS A 133 -3.62 -10.04 12.00
C LYS A 133 -3.98 -10.71 10.68
N VAL A 134 -4.75 -11.80 10.72
CA VAL A 134 -5.21 -12.52 9.53
C VAL A 134 -6.21 -11.67 8.75
N TRP A 135 -7.13 -11.00 9.45
CA TRP A 135 -8.09 -10.09 8.84
C TRP A 135 -7.40 -9.00 8.03
N ASP A 136 -6.49 -8.26 8.67
CA ASP A 136 -5.80 -7.13 8.05
C ASP A 136 -5.01 -7.60 6.81
N ARG A 137 -4.32 -8.75 6.90
CA ARG A 137 -3.56 -9.31 5.77
C ARG A 137 -4.45 -9.76 4.59
N VAL A 138 -5.62 -10.32 4.85
CA VAL A 138 -6.56 -10.71 3.77
C VAL A 138 -7.15 -9.47 3.09
N CYS A 139 -7.45 -8.40 3.84
CA CYS A 139 -7.87 -7.12 3.26
C CYS A 139 -6.79 -6.51 2.35
N ASP A 140 -5.52 -6.58 2.75
CA ASP A 140 -4.39 -6.14 1.93
C ASP A 140 -4.30 -6.91 0.60
N LEU A 141 -4.44 -8.24 0.66
CA LEU A 141 -4.43 -9.08 -0.55
C LEU A 141 -5.61 -8.77 -1.47
N GLY A 142 -6.79 -8.44 -0.92
CA GLY A 142 -8.00 -8.13 -1.68
C GLY A 142 -8.03 -6.76 -2.33
N GLU A 143 -6.92 -6.00 -2.24
CA GLU A 143 -6.76 -4.64 -2.77
C GLU A 143 -7.84 -3.67 -2.30
N GLY A 144 -8.51 -3.96 -1.18
CA GLY A 144 -9.78 -3.36 -0.84
C GLY A 144 -9.74 -1.94 -0.27
N ASP A 145 -8.58 -1.25 -0.21
CA ASP A 145 -8.37 -0.36 0.93
C ASP A 145 -7.87 1.06 0.68
N GLU A 146 -8.81 1.92 0.24
CA GLU A 146 -8.82 3.36 0.55
C GLU A 146 -10.02 3.68 1.45
N PHE A 147 -11.20 3.19 1.05
CA PHE A 147 -12.47 3.40 1.76
C PHE A 147 -12.53 2.80 3.18
N TRP A 148 -12.05 1.57 3.37
CA TRP A 148 -12.12 0.89 4.68
C TRP A 148 -11.04 1.39 5.66
N HIS A 149 -9.89 1.82 5.15
CA HIS A 149 -8.81 2.40 5.93
C HIS A 149 -9.23 3.76 6.52
N MET A 150 -9.84 4.63 5.70
CA MET A 150 -10.39 5.93 6.11
C MET A 150 -11.42 5.80 7.23
N MET A 151 -12.33 4.83 7.12
CA MET A 151 -13.37 4.60 8.13
C MET A 151 -12.86 3.98 9.44
N LYS A 152 -11.82 3.15 9.38
CA LYS A 152 -11.37 2.33 10.52
C LYS A 152 -10.21 2.93 11.30
N VAL A 153 -9.26 3.58 10.63
CA VAL A 153 -8.04 4.12 11.24
C VAL A 153 -8.20 5.60 11.57
N LEU A 154 -8.72 6.38 10.62
CA LEU A 154 -8.91 7.82 10.78
C LEU A 154 -10.21 8.18 11.51
N ARG A 155 -11.13 7.21 11.65
CA ARG A 155 -12.45 7.36 12.31
C ARG A 155 -13.29 8.49 11.70
N LEU A 156 -13.14 8.71 10.39
CA LEU A 156 -13.88 9.73 9.69
C LEU A 156 -15.38 9.44 9.74
N SER A 157 -16.13 10.53 9.84
CA SER A 157 -17.57 10.60 10.03
C SER A 157 -18.15 11.65 9.09
N THR A 158 -19.48 11.64 8.96
CA THR A 158 -20.17 12.68 8.20
C THR A 158 -19.88 14.06 8.80
N ASN A 159 -19.68 15.05 7.93
CA ASN A 159 -19.24 16.42 8.21
C ASN A 159 -17.74 16.60 8.48
N ASP A 160 -16.94 15.54 8.45
CA ASP A 160 -15.50 15.70 8.49
C ASP A 160 -14.98 16.29 7.18
N ARG A 161 -14.01 17.20 7.32
CA ARG A 161 -13.30 17.79 6.18
C ARG A 161 -12.16 16.88 5.75
N VAL A 162 -11.99 16.75 4.44
CA VAL A 162 -10.95 15.96 3.80
C VAL A 162 -10.34 16.74 2.65
N GLU A 163 -9.04 16.64 2.43
CA GLU A 163 -8.42 17.05 1.17
C GLU A 163 -8.28 15.84 0.26
N LEU A 164 -8.76 15.97 -0.97
CA LEU A 164 -8.63 14.97 -2.02
C LEU A 164 -7.61 15.44 -3.05
N PHE A 165 -6.75 14.54 -3.49
CA PHE A 165 -5.83 14.81 -4.59
C PHE A 165 -5.88 13.70 -5.64
N ASN A 166 -5.51 14.03 -6.89
CA ASN A 166 -5.63 13.13 -8.03
C ASN A 166 -4.30 12.51 -8.51
N GLY A 167 -3.21 12.73 -7.76
CA GLY A 167 -1.87 12.25 -8.10
C GLY A 167 -1.22 12.98 -9.29
N LYS A 168 -1.88 14.01 -9.82
CA LYS A 168 -1.45 14.83 -10.98
C LYS A 168 -1.42 16.32 -10.63
N GLY A 169 -1.29 16.65 -9.34
CA GLY A 169 -1.25 18.03 -8.85
C GLY A 169 -2.60 18.68 -8.59
N GLY A 170 -3.72 18.02 -8.90
CA GLY A 170 -5.04 18.50 -8.53
C GLY A 170 -5.32 18.22 -7.05
N LEU A 171 -5.70 19.25 -6.32
CA LEU A 171 -6.04 19.24 -4.89
C LEU A 171 -7.39 19.94 -4.68
N ILE A 172 -8.27 19.36 -3.87
CA ILE A 172 -9.57 19.95 -3.54
C ILE A 172 -9.93 19.67 -2.08
N GLU A 173 -10.38 20.69 -1.37
CA GLU A 173 -10.98 20.52 -0.05
C GLU A 173 -12.43 20.09 -0.21
N GLY A 174 -12.85 19.09 0.56
CA GLY A 174 -14.19 18.55 0.53
C GLY A 174 -14.72 18.22 1.92
N CYS A 175 -16.04 18.12 2.01
CA CYS A 175 -16.74 17.70 3.22
C CYS A 175 -17.44 16.37 2.95
N ILE A 176 -17.24 15.42 3.85
CA ILE A 176 -17.95 14.15 3.81
C ILE A 176 -19.43 14.40 4.10
N GLN A 177 -20.30 14.16 3.12
CA GLN A 177 -21.76 14.32 3.29
C GLN A 177 -22.43 12.99 3.62
N ARG A 178 -21.99 11.92 2.95
CA ARG A 178 -22.53 10.58 3.17
C ARG A 178 -21.41 9.58 3.27
N ILE A 179 -21.51 8.72 4.27
CA ILE A 179 -20.76 7.48 4.36
C ILE A 179 -21.80 6.37 4.29
N ASP A 180 -21.66 5.49 3.32
CA ASP A 180 -22.47 4.28 3.26
C ASP A 180 -21.59 3.03 3.08
N ARG A 181 -22.14 1.96 2.50
CA ARG A 181 -21.45 0.68 2.31
C ARG A 181 -20.74 0.59 0.95
N THR A 182 -21.11 1.48 0.04
CA THR A 182 -20.61 1.55 -1.35
C THR A 182 -19.53 2.61 -1.53
N GLY A 183 -19.45 3.59 -0.63
CA GLY A 183 -18.43 4.62 -0.71
C GLY A 183 -18.68 5.84 0.18
N LEU A 184 -17.93 6.89 -0.16
CA LEU A 184 -17.91 8.18 0.49
C LEU A 184 -18.37 9.24 -0.51
N ASP A 185 -19.45 9.95 -0.19
CA ASP A 185 -19.84 11.13 -0.96
C ASP A 185 -19.16 12.34 -0.34
N VAL A 186 -18.26 12.96 -1.10
CA VAL A 186 -17.57 14.19 -0.70
C VAL A 186 -18.08 15.33 -1.56
N VAL A 187 -18.53 16.40 -0.93
CA VAL A 187 -18.88 17.65 -1.61
C VAL A 187 -17.68 18.57 -1.56
N ALA A 188 -17.23 19.04 -2.72
CA ALA A 188 -16.19 20.05 -2.82
C ALA A 188 -16.62 21.33 -2.09
N LEU A 189 -15.75 21.84 -1.22
CA LEU A 189 -15.93 23.11 -0.53
C LEU A 189 -15.31 24.28 -1.29
N GLU A 190 -14.31 23.99 -2.13
CA GLU A 190 -13.56 24.96 -2.92
C GLU A 190 -13.35 24.49 -4.35
N ASP A 191 -12.93 25.41 -5.23
CA ASP A 191 -12.49 25.08 -6.58
C ASP A 191 -11.20 24.25 -6.57
N LEU A 192 -11.02 23.45 -7.63
CA LEU A 192 -9.82 22.64 -7.83
C LEU A 192 -8.56 23.52 -7.85
N LYS A 193 -7.67 23.30 -6.88
CA LYS A 193 -6.33 23.90 -6.86
C LYS A 193 -5.39 23.02 -7.67
N LEU A 194 -4.75 23.60 -8.68
CA LEU A 194 -3.69 22.93 -9.44
C LEU A 194 -2.33 23.36 -8.89
N VAL A 195 -1.66 22.42 -8.24
CA VAL A 195 -0.27 22.58 -7.82
C VAL A 195 0.61 21.97 -8.89
N LEU A 196 1.63 22.72 -9.33
CA LEU A 196 2.60 22.21 -10.30
C LEU A 196 3.65 21.33 -9.60
N PRO A 197 4.29 20.39 -10.32
CA PRO A 197 5.40 19.61 -9.77
C PRO A 197 6.48 20.56 -9.26
N GLN A 198 7.04 20.28 -8.08
CA GLN A 198 8.21 21.02 -7.59
C GLN A 198 9.37 20.92 -8.59
N HIS A 199 10.25 21.92 -8.61
CA HIS A 199 11.29 22.08 -9.63
C HIS A 199 12.34 20.96 -9.65
N THR A 200 12.37 20.07 -8.66
CA THR A 200 13.36 18.98 -8.57
C THR A 200 12.84 17.69 -9.20
N GLN A 201 13.60 17.16 -10.17
CA GLN A 201 13.21 16.00 -10.97
C GLN A 201 14.34 14.99 -11.03
N TRP A 202 14.50 14.24 -9.93
CA TRP A 202 15.52 13.20 -9.81
C TRP A 202 14.93 11.83 -10.12
N ASN A 203 15.52 11.14 -11.10
CA ASN A 203 15.13 9.80 -11.52
C ASN A 203 16.14 8.79 -10.96
N VAL A 204 15.65 7.85 -10.15
CA VAL A 204 16.48 6.88 -9.42
C VAL A 204 16.55 5.57 -10.19
N PHE A 205 17.76 5.11 -10.48
CA PHE A 205 18.08 3.80 -11.03
C PHE A 205 18.90 3.05 -9.98
N ALA A 206 18.32 2.02 -9.37
CA ALA A 206 19.00 1.30 -8.30
C ALA A 206 18.83 -0.21 -8.46
N ALA A 207 19.91 -0.96 -8.22
CA ALA A 207 19.90 -2.42 -8.32
C ALA A 207 19.35 -3.08 -7.06
N PHE A 208 18.06 -2.85 -6.78
CA PHE A 208 17.39 -3.33 -5.57
C PHE A 208 16.52 -4.59 -5.77
N GLY A 209 16.48 -5.13 -6.99
CA GLY A 209 15.60 -6.24 -7.37
C GLY A 209 15.84 -7.55 -6.60
N THR A 210 17.02 -7.71 -5.99
CA THR A 210 17.42 -8.88 -5.21
C THR A 210 17.44 -8.65 -3.70
N LEU A 211 17.10 -7.43 -3.24
CA LEU A 211 17.13 -7.12 -1.81
C LEU A 211 16.08 -7.92 -1.03
N LYS A 212 16.53 -8.62 0.00
CA LYS A 212 15.69 -9.45 0.88
C LYS A 212 15.16 -8.65 2.08
N GLY A 213 14.07 -9.13 2.66
CA GLY A 213 13.59 -8.65 3.97
C GLY A 213 12.81 -7.33 3.94
N GLY A 214 12.14 -6.99 2.82
CA GLY A 214 11.32 -5.78 2.71
C GLY A 214 12.12 -4.50 2.42
N ARG A 215 13.44 -4.62 2.26
CA ARG A 215 14.34 -3.50 1.98
C ARG A 215 14.07 -2.81 0.63
N ALA A 216 13.61 -3.56 -0.37
CA ALA A 216 13.18 -2.98 -1.64
C ALA A 216 11.93 -2.10 -1.47
N ASP A 217 10.93 -2.59 -0.72
CA ASP A 217 9.71 -1.84 -0.42
C ASP A 217 10.05 -0.56 0.38
N TRP A 218 10.95 -0.68 1.37
CA TRP A 218 11.44 0.46 2.15
C TRP A 218 12.22 1.48 1.29
N LEU A 219 13.03 1.03 0.32
CA LEU A 219 13.73 1.94 -0.61
C LEU A 219 12.72 2.74 -1.43
N VAL A 220 11.73 2.07 -2.03
CA VAL A 220 10.66 2.74 -2.80
C VAL A 220 9.91 3.74 -1.91
N GLU A 221 9.66 3.36 -0.66
CA GLU A 221 9.03 4.24 0.33
C GLU A 221 9.82 5.52 0.57
N LYS A 222 11.11 5.39 0.90
CA LYS A 222 11.95 6.57 1.16
C LYS A 222 12.25 7.40 -0.08
N CYS A 223 12.35 6.79 -1.26
CA CYS A 223 12.41 7.55 -2.51
C CYS A 223 11.13 8.37 -2.75
N THR A 224 9.97 7.84 -2.37
CA THR A 224 8.70 8.56 -2.50
C THR A 224 8.67 9.76 -1.56
N GLU A 225 9.02 9.56 -0.28
CA GLU A 225 9.08 10.60 0.76
C GLU A 225 10.08 11.71 0.42
N LEU A 226 11.24 11.35 -0.12
CA LEU A 226 12.28 12.30 -0.52
C LEU A 226 11.99 13.02 -1.84
N GLY A 227 10.86 12.74 -2.50
CA GLY A 227 10.47 13.47 -3.72
C GLY A 227 11.16 12.99 -5.01
N ALA A 228 11.67 11.75 -5.08
CA ALA A 228 12.17 11.21 -6.35
C ALA A 228 11.07 11.22 -7.42
N GLN A 229 11.34 11.68 -8.63
CA GLN A 229 10.36 11.70 -9.72
C GLN A 229 9.97 10.29 -10.15
N SER A 230 10.98 9.42 -10.30
CA SER A 230 10.78 8.02 -10.63
C SER A 230 11.80 7.13 -9.94
N VAL A 231 11.45 5.85 -9.83
CA VAL A 231 12.34 4.77 -9.39
C VAL A 231 12.29 3.66 -10.43
N THR A 232 13.46 3.17 -10.83
CA THR A 232 13.61 2.11 -11.83
C THR A 232 14.51 1.01 -11.25
N PRO A 233 14.02 -0.23 -11.13
CA PRO A 233 14.87 -1.36 -10.75
C PRO A 233 15.91 -1.63 -11.83
N LEU A 234 17.19 -1.56 -11.47
CA LEU A 234 18.31 -1.80 -12.39
C LEU A 234 18.75 -3.26 -12.34
N LEU A 235 18.84 -3.90 -13.50
CA LEU A 235 19.38 -5.24 -13.69
C LEU A 235 20.84 -5.12 -14.12
N THR A 236 21.73 -5.69 -13.31
CA THR A 236 23.18 -5.65 -13.51
C THR A 236 23.74 -7.06 -13.67
N GLU A 237 25.00 -7.19 -14.08
CA GLU A 237 25.68 -8.48 -14.23
C GLU A 237 25.69 -9.28 -12.92
N ARG A 238 25.92 -8.59 -11.79
CA ARG A 238 25.93 -9.20 -10.45
C ARG A 238 24.54 -9.29 -9.80
N SER A 239 23.50 -8.73 -10.42
CA SER A 239 22.10 -8.82 -9.98
C SER A 239 21.15 -8.88 -11.19
N PRO A 240 21.16 -9.99 -11.96
CA PRO A 240 20.52 -10.05 -13.29
C PRO A 240 19.01 -10.31 -13.26
N SER A 241 18.45 -10.66 -12.09
CA SER A 241 17.05 -11.02 -11.93
C SER A 241 16.39 -10.27 -10.79
N ILE A 242 15.06 -10.25 -10.81
CA ILE A 242 14.24 -9.85 -9.67
C ILE A 242 13.73 -11.13 -9.03
N SER A 243 13.76 -11.19 -7.70
CA SER A 243 13.28 -12.39 -7.00
C SER A 243 11.79 -12.64 -7.28
N GLU A 244 11.47 -13.79 -7.89
CA GLU A 244 10.11 -14.19 -8.34
C GLU A 244 9.03 -14.14 -7.23
N ASN A 245 9.42 -14.21 -5.96
CA ASN A 245 8.48 -14.18 -4.82
C ASN A 245 7.95 -12.79 -4.48
N ARG A 246 8.31 -11.75 -5.23
CA ARG A 246 7.75 -10.41 -5.10
C ARG A 246 7.59 -9.86 -6.51
N MET A 247 6.35 -9.78 -6.98
CA MET A 247 5.99 -8.77 -7.97
C MET A 247 6.70 -7.47 -7.58
N ILE A 248 7.27 -6.78 -8.58
CA ILE A 248 7.55 -5.32 -8.64
C ILE A 248 7.05 -4.67 -7.34
N PRO A 249 7.87 -4.01 -6.48
CA PRO A 249 7.44 -3.49 -5.17
C PRO A 249 6.01 -3.05 -5.33
N SER A 250 5.10 -3.87 -4.79
CA SER A 250 3.75 -3.99 -5.38
C SER A 250 3.20 -2.59 -5.55
N VAL A 251 2.32 -2.37 -6.50
CA VAL A 251 1.51 -1.15 -6.52
C VAL A 251 0.99 -0.82 -5.09
N SER A 252 0.89 -1.81 -4.18
CA SER A 252 0.81 -1.72 -2.71
C SER A 252 1.88 -0.89 -1.94
N SER A 253 3.17 -0.95 -2.25
CA SER A 253 4.25 -0.21 -1.57
C SER A 253 4.30 1.26 -2.02
N MET A 254 4.12 1.51 -3.33
CA MET A 254 3.95 2.86 -3.86
C MET A 254 2.61 3.49 -3.42
N ARG A 255 1.53 2.69 -3.36
CA ARG A 255 0.27 3.08 -2.71
C ARG A 255 0.36 3.13 -1.19
N GLY A 256 1.32 2.46 -0.57
CA GLY A 256 1.71 2.58 0.85
C GLY A 256 2.24 3.97 1.19
N CYS A 257 2.91 4.59 0.22
CA CYS A 257 3.40 5.95 0.31
C CYS A 257 2.32 6.98 -0.02
N LEU A 258 1.46 6.69 -1.02
CA LEU A 258 0.23 7.47 -1.22
C LEU A 258 -0.67 7.41 0.02
N LYS A 259 -0.76 6.23 0.63
CA LYS A 259 -1.39 5.95 1.93
C LYS A 259 -0.78 6.85 3.01
N LEU A 260 0.55 6.85 3.22
CA LEU A 260 1.22 7.73 4.20
C LEU A 260 0.97 9.23 3.95
N PHE A 261 0.85 9.65 2.69
CA PHE A 261 0.60 11.05 2.31
C PHE A 261 -0.86 11.48 2.47
N VAL A 262 -1.84 10.58 2.25
CA VAL A 262 -3.24 10.78 2.67
C VAL A 262 -3.37 10.72 4.19
N PHE A 263 -2.48 9.97 4.88
CA PHE A 263 -2.57 9.72 6.33
C PHE A 263 -2.17 10.86 7.26
N LEU A 264 -1.55 11.94 6.76
CA LEU A 264 -1.20 13.07 7.63
C LEU A 264 -2.34 14.08 7.83
N LEU A 265 -3.58 13.76 7.46
CA LEU A 265 -4.61 14.79 7.29
C LEU A 265 -5.87 14.71 8.16
N SER A 266 -5.90 13.92 9.23
CA SER A 266 -7.05 13.96 10.14
C SER A 266 -6.73 13.80 11.63
N TYR A 267 -5.51 14.13 12.06
CA TYR A 267 -5.15 14.09 13.47
C TYR A 267 -4.36 15.32 13.95
N ILE A 268 -4.73 16.52 13.51
CA ILE A 268 -4.56 17.75 14.31
C ILE A 268 -5.81 18.60 14.10
N LEU A 269 -6.82 18.40 14.95
CA LEU A 269 -7.76 19.46 15.28
C LEU A 269 -7.25 20.10 16.56
N PHE A 270 -6.26 20.99 16.43
CA PHE A 270 -6.05 22.21 17.22
C PHE A 270 -4.65 22.73 16.87
N THR A 271 -4.61 23.95 16.33
CA THR A 271 -3.41 24.73 15.99
C THR A 271 -2.59 24.19 14.81
N VAL A 272 -2.56 24.98 13.72
CA VAL A 272 -1.37 25.39 12.94
C VAL A 272 -1.87 25.76 11.53
N ASP A 273 -2.22 27.04 11.38
CA ASP A 273 -1.85 27.80 10.19
C ASP A 273 -0.35 27.54 9.93
N ALA A 274 0.03 27.10 8.72
CA ALA A 274 1.42 27.06 8.17
C ALA A 274 2.21 25.73 7.99
N THR A 275 1.63 24.51 7.90
CA THR A 275 2.42 23.29 7.60
C THR A 275 1.94 22.37 6.46
N LEU A 276 1.19 22.88 5.47
CA LEU A 276 0.77 22.07 4.30
C LEU A 276 1.79 22.03 3.14
N LEU A 277 2.96 22.68 3.30
CA LEU A 277 4.01 22.84 2.27
C LEU A 277 4.83 21.58 1.93
N GLY A 278 4.57 20.44 2.56
CA GLY A 278 5.33 19.20 2.36
C GLY A 278 4.64 18.12 1.50
N GLN A 279 3.45 18.37 0.96
CA GLN A 279 2.66 17.31 0.31
C GLN A 279 3.13 16.99 -1.11
N ARG A 280 3.39 15.71 -1.37
CA ARG A 280 3.62 15.19 -2.72
C ARG A 280 2.29 14.97 -3.43
N LEU A 281 1.85 15.98 -4.17
CA LEU A 281 0.59 15.96 -4.95
C LEU A 281 0.72 15.26 -6.31
N HIS A 282 1.93 14.85 -6.67
CA HIS A 282 2.25 14.15 -7.91
C HIS A 282 2.79 12.76 -7.61
N GLU A 283 2.22 11.72 -8.21
CA GLU A 283 2.66 10.34 -8.04
C GLU A 283 4.14 10.15 -8.41
N MET A 284 4.82 9.27 -7.68
CA MET A 284 6.12 8.75 -8.13
C MET A 284 5.88 7.69 -9.19
N VAL A 285 6.65 7.73 -10.27
CA VAL A 285 6.59 6.68 -11.28
C VAL A 285 7.52 5.54 -10.89
N LEU A 286 6.98 4.34 -10.70
CA LEU A 286 7.79 3.11 -10.59
C LEU A 286 7.87 2.44 -11.97
N ASN A 287 9.03 2.53 -12.59
CA ASN A 287 9.27 2.00 -13.93
C ASN A 287 9.50 0.48 -13.92
N PRO A 288 9.26 -0.21 -15.04
CA PRO A 288 9.63 -1.60 -15.19
C PRO A 288 11.16 -1.79 -15.07
N PRO A 289 11.63 -3.00 -14.74
CA PRO A 289 13.04 -3.31 -14.62
C PRO A 289 13.81 -3.04 -15.90
N MET A 290 15.01 -2.46 -15.79
CA MET A 290 15.82 -2.02 -16.92
C MET A 290 17.24 -2.56 -16.82
N LYS A 291 17.85 -2.95 -17.95
CA LYS A 291 19.28 -3.32 -18.02
C LYS A 291 20.16 -2.09 -18.24
N ILE A 292 21.44 -2.17 -17.89
CA ILE A 292 22.42 -1.08 -18.09
C ILE A 292 22.39 -0.52 -19.52
N ASP A 293 22.36 -1.37 -20.56
CA ASP A 293 22.37 -0.89 -21.95
C ASP A 293 21.15 -0.02 -22.30
N GLY A 294 20.01 -0.24 -21.64
CA GLY A 294 18.80 0.60 -21.81
C GLY A 294 18.88 1.92 -21.06
N LEU A 295 19.74 2.03 -20.04
CA LEU A 295 19.97 3.26 -19.27
C LEU A 295 20.89 4.24 -20.01
N LEU A 296 21.85 3.76 -20.81
CA LEU A 296 22.87 4.61 -21.46
C LEU A 296 22.30 5.77 -22.29
N PRO A 297 21.23 5.59 -23.10
CA PRO A 297 20.62 6.71 -23.84
C PRO A 297 20.01 7.78 -22.95
N LEU A 298 19.52 7.40 -21.76
CA LEU A 298 18.99 8.38 -20.79
C LEU A 298 20.11 9.17 -20.14
N VAL A 299 21.23 8.51 -19.84
CA VAL A 299 22.43 9.15 -19.29
C VAL A 299 22.98 10.18 -20.26
N SER A 300 23.10 9.85 -21.55
CA SER A 300 23.67 10.76 -22.54
C SER A 300 22.79 11.97 -22.87
N GLN A 301 21.48 11.87 -22.66
CA GLN A 301 20.53 12.96 -22.84
C GLN A 301 20.34 13.81 -21.57
N SER A 302 20.73 13.27 -20.41
CA SER A 302 20.59 13.97 -19.14
C SER A 302 21.73 14.96 -18.96
N LYS A 303 21.40 16.16 -18.46
CA LYS A 303 22.41 17.15 -18.09
C LYS A 303 23.22 16.74 -16.87
N LEU A 304 22.57 16.05 -15.93
CA LEU A 304 23.19 15.49 -14.73
C LEU A 304 22.89 14.00 -14.62
N ALA A 305 23.92 13.19 -14.45
CA ALA A 305 23.82 11.79 -14.13
C ALA A 305 24.94 11.43 -13.16
N PHE A 306 24.59 10.90 -12.00
CA PHE A 306 25.55 10.51 -10.97
C PHE A 306 25.51 9.01 -10.75
N VAL A 307 26.67 8.37 -10.81
CA VAL A 307 26.83 6.95 -10.47
C VAL A 307 27.60 6.81 -9.16
N ALA A 308 26.98 6.15 -8.17
CA ALA A 308 27.60 5.94 -6.87
C ALA A 308 28.67 4.85 -6.98
N ILE A 309 29.94 5.24 -6.79
CA ILE A 309 31.11 4.36 -6.87
C ILE A 309 31.95 4.57 -5.61
N ALA A 310 32.41 3.48 -5.02
CA ALA A 310 33.30 3.54 -3.86
C ALA A 310 34.58 4.31 -4.21
N GLU A 311 35.08 5.14 -3.29
CA GLU A 311 36.35 5.88 -3.43
C GLU A 311 36.39 6.92 -4.57
N ALA A 312 35.27 7.16 -5.26
CA ALA A 312 35.16 8.25 -6.23
C ALA A 312 35.10 9.63 -5.55
N THR A 313 35.20 10.69 -6.36
CA THR A 313 35.12 12.09 -5.90
C THR A 313 33.88 12.32 -5.05
N PRO A 314 33.99 12.97 -3.87
CA PRO A 314 32.83 13.23 -3.03
C PRO A 314 31.71 13.96 -3.78
N LEU A 315 30.46 13.51 -3.59
CA LEU A 315 29.27 14.06 -4.26
C LEU A 315 29.18 15.59 -4.17
N VAL A 316 29.40 16.15 -2.98
CA VAL A 316 29.30 17.60 -2.74
C VAL A 316 30.28 18.39 -3.60
N THR A 317 31.47 17.84 -3.83
CA THR A 317 32.48 18.44 -4.72
C THR A 317 32.01 18.40 -6.17
N ALA A 318 31.47 17.28 -6.63
CA ALA A 318 30.92 17.15 -7.98
C ALA A 318 29.74 18.12 -8.23
N LEU A 319 28.88 18.32 -7.22
CA LEU A 319 27.73 19.23 -7.30
C LEU A 319 28.11 20.71 -7.33
N SER A 320 29.24 21.07 -6.71
CA SER A 320 29.68 22.47 -6.67
C SER A 320 29.97 23.06 -8.06
N SER A 321 30.20 22.21 -9.05
CA SER A 321 30.42 22.54 -10.46
C SER A 321 29.11 22.69 -11.27
N SER A 322 27.96 22.29 -10.70
CA SER A 322 26.69 22.09 -11.42
C SER A 322 25.51 22.87 -10.80
N ARG A 323 25.76 24.11 -10.35
CA ARG A 323 24.90 24.89 -9.43
C ARG A 323 23.48 25.28 -9.91
N ASN A 324 23.07 24.94 -11.14
CA ASN A 324 21.81 25.44 -11.71
C ASN A 324 20.85 24.35 -12.20
N GLU A 325 21.16 23.07 -11.99
CA GLU A 325 20.31 21.98 -12.49
C GLU A 325 19.64 21.27 -11.32
N SER A 326 18.31 21.24 -11.35
CA SER A 326 17.45 20.60 -10.34
C SER A 326 16.93 19.23 -10.77
N SER A 327 17.34 18.74 -11.94
CA SER A 327 16.88 17.48 -12.52
C SER A 327 18.06 16.62 -12.98
N GLY A 328 17.94 15.31 -12.83
CA GLY A 328 18.98 14.40 -13.29
C GLY A 328 18.72 12.94 -12.92
N LEU A 329 19.76 12.12 -13.11
CA LEU A 329 19.73 10.69 -12.86
C LEU A 329 20.63 10.33 -11.68
N ILE A 330 20.16 9.40 -10.87
CA ILE A 330 20.92 8.76 -9.80
C ILE A 330 21.06 7.28 -10.13
N ILE A 331 22.28 6.75 -10.09
CA ILE A 331 22.58 5.37 -10.49
C ILE A 331 23.31 4.67 -9.34
N VAL A 332 22.70 3.63 -8.78
CA VAL A 332 23.24 2.88 -7.62
C VAL A 332 23.31 1.39 -7.93
N GLY A 333 24.48 0.80 -7.73
CA GLY A 333 24.77 -0.61 -8.02
C GLY A 333 24.24 -1.59 -6.97
N PRO A 334 24.42 -2.90 -7.21
CA PRO A 334 23.97 -3.96 -6.28
C PRO A 334 24.90 -4.07 -5.06
N GLU A 335 24.57 -4.96 -4.10
CA GLU A 335 25.45 -5.23 -2.94
C GLU A 335 26.87 -5.68 -3.36
N GLY A 336 26.98 -6.34 -4.51
CA GLY A 336 28.25 -6.75 -5.10
C GLY A 336 28.96 -5.66 -5.91
N ASP A 337 28.46 -4.42 -5.93
CA ASP A 337 28.94 -3.31 -6.79
C ASP A 337 28.81 -3.57 -8.31
N PHE A 338 29.04 -2.56 -9.13
CA PHE A 338 29.15 -2.70 -10.59
C PHE A 338 30.42 -3.45 -11.00
N THR A 339 30.41 -4.06 -12.19
CA THR A 339 31.65 -4.48 -12.83
C THR A 339 32.36 -3.30 -13.48
N GLU A 340 33.68 -3.36 -13.66
CA GLU A 340 34.44 -2.29 -14.34
C GLU A 340 33.87 -1.99 -15.73
N LYS A 341 33.40 -3.02 -16.45
CA LYS A 341 32.75 -2.86 -17.76
C LYS A 341 31.45 -2.06 -17.66
N GLU A 342 30.64 -2.30 -16.62
CA GLU A 342 29.40 -1.55 -16.39
C GLU A 342 29.72 -0.09 -16.02
N VAL A 343 30.68 0.15 -15.12
CA VAL A 343 31.08 1.50 -14.74
C VAL A 343 31.59 2.28 -15.95
N ASN A 344 32.48 1.69 -16.75
CA ASN A 344 33.03 2.34 -17.93
C ASN A 344 31.94 2.71 -18.92
N LYS A 345 30.98 1.82 -19.21
CA LYS A 345 29.83 2.13 -20.09
C LYS A 345 29.01 3.31 -19.56
N ILE A 346 28.73 3.35 -18.27
CA ILE A 346 27.90 4.39 -17.65
C ILE A 346 28.63 5.74 -17.67
N VAL A 347 29.92 5.75 -17.37
CA VAL A 347 30.76 6.97 -17.39
C VAL A 347 31.00 7.46 -18.82
N GLU A 348 31.28 6.57 -19.77
CA GLU A 348 31.42 6.91 -21.20
C GLU A 348 30.12 7.49 -21.78
N ALA A 349 28.95 7.08 -21.26
CA ALA A 349 27.67 7.66 -21.64
C ALA A 349 27.43 9.07 -21.06
N GLY A 350 28.27 9.55 -20.14
CA GLY A 350 28.21 10.90 -19.58
C GLY A 350 27.94 11.00 -18.08
N ALA A 351 27.85 9.87 -17.35
CA ALA A 351 27.65 9.92 -15.91
C ALA A 351 28.93 10.31 -15.16
N THR A 352 28.77 11.08 -14.09
CA THR A 352 29.85 11.43 -13.16
C THR A 352 29.89 10.42 -12.01
N ALA A 353 31.03 9.77 -11.81
CA ALA A 353 31.25 8.89 -10.66
C ALA A 353 31.40 9.70 -9.37
N VAL A 354 30.65 9.33 -8.33
CA VAL A 354 30.61 10.05 -7.05
C VAL A 354 30.71 9.10 -5.85
N GLY A 355 31.46 9.53 -4.84
CA GLY A 355 31.59 8.86 -3.55
C GLY A 355 30.63 9.42 -2.50
N LEU A 356 30.13 8.56 -1.63
CA LEU A 356 29.19 8.88 -0.54
C LEU A 356 29.84 8.81 0.85
N GLY A 357 31.14 9.10 0.91
CA GLY A 357 31.94 9.02 2.14
C GLY A 357 32.80 7.74 2.23
N PRO A 358 33.50 7.55 3.36
CA PRO A 358 34.52 6.51 3.52
C PRO A 358 33.96 5.12 3.83
N HIS A 359 32.66 5.00 4.14
CA HIS A 359 32.05 3.73 4.54
C HIS A 359 31.31 3.08 3.38
N ARG A 360 31.36 1.74 3.32
CA ARG A 360 30.59 0.97 2.36
C ARG A 360 29.11 0.95 2.77
N LEU A 361 28.28 1.65 2.00
CA LEU A 361 26.84 1.73 2.21
C LEU A 361 26.13 0.56 1.52
N ARG A 362 24.98 0.14 2.07
CA ARG A 362 24.06 -0.79 1.39
C ARG A 362 23.33 -0.05 0.27
N VAL A 363 22.75 -0.80 -0.67
CA VAL A 363 22.03 -0.26 -1.84
C VAL A 363 20.96 0.75 -1.41
N GLU A 364 20.11 0.38 -0.44
CA GLU A 364 19.05 1.23 0.08
C GLU A 364 19.59 2.49 0.78
N THR A 365 20.67 2.37 1.54
CA THR A 365 21.29 3.50 2.26
C THR A 365 21.99 4.46 1.30
N ALA A 366 22.72 3.94 0.32
CA ALA A 366 23.40 4.74 -0.70
C ALA A 366 22.39 5.53 -1.54
N THR A 367 21.29 4.89 -1.94
CA THR A 367 20.22 5.51 -2.71
C THR A 367 19.61 6.69 -1.97
N ILE A 368 19.27 6.50 -0.69
CA ILE A 368 18.68 7.55 0.15
C ILE A 368 19.67 8.68 0.44
N ALA A 369 20.92 8.35 0.78
CA ALA A 369 21.93 9.36 1.07
C ALA A 369 22.19 10.27 -0.15
N LEU A 370 22.31 9.67 -1.33
CA LEU A 370 22.51 10.39 -2.59
C LEU A 370 21.28 11.26 -2.94
N LEU A 371 20.08 10.68 -2.90
CA LEU A 371 18.83 11.41 -3.19
C LEU A 371 18.60 12.56 -2.20
N ALA A 372 18.72 12.32 -0.89
CA ALA A 372 18.52 13.34 0.12
C ALA A 372 19.53 14.49 -0.03
N THR A 373 20.80 14.18 -0.32
CA THR A 373 21.82 15.22 -0.55
C THR A 373 21.48 16.06 -1.78
N LEU A 374 21.06 15.43 -2.88
CA LEU A 374 20.67 16.13 -4.10
C LEU A 374 19.45 17.02 -3.88
N MET A 375 18.45 16.54 -3.14
CA MET A 375 17.27 17.32 -2.78
C MET A 375 17.63 18.54 -1.93
N LEU A 376 18.47 18.37 -0.89
CA LEU A 376 18.94 19.48 -0.05
C LEU A 376 19.76 20.50 -0.86
N CYS A 377 20.61 20.03 -1.78
CA CYS A 377 21.37 20.91 -2.65
C CYS A 377 20.45 21.70 -3.60
N SER A 378 19.47 21.05 -4.22
CA SER A 378 18.53 21.73 -5.10
C SER A 378 17.61 22.70 -4.35
N ASP A 379 17.23 22.40 -3.11
CA ASP A 379 16.46 23.30 -2.24
C ASP A 379 17.25 24.57 -1.91
N SER A 380 18.53 24.44 -1.55
CA SER A 380 19.41 25.58 -1.28
C SER A 380 19.63 26.53 -2.47
N GLN A 381 19.31 26.09 -3.69
CA GLN A 381 19.44 26.85 -4.93
C GLN A 381 18.14 27.56 -5.32
N GLN A 382 17.00 27.21 -4.71
CA GLN A 382 15.74 27.93 -4.92
C GLN A 382 15.82 29.24 -4.12
N MET A 383 15.95 30.36 -4.83
CA MET A 383 15.79 31.68 -4.20
C MET A 383 14.40 31.75 -3.55
N PRO A 384 14.28 32.30 -2.32
CA PRO A 384 12.97 32.54 -1.75
C PRO A 384 12.18 33.42 -2.71
N ILE A 385 11.02 32.92 -3.15
CA ILE A 385 10.07 33.72 -3.93
C ILE A 385 9.64 34.87 -3.00
N PRO A 386 9.84 36.14 -3.38
CA PRO A 386 9.56 37.30 -2.52
C PRO A 386 8.08 37.47 -2.19
#